data_AF-A0A5C3KUI0-F1
#
_entry.id   AF-A0A5C3KUI0-F1
#
_cell.length_a   1.000
_cell.length_b   1.000
_cell.length_c   1.000
_cell.angle_alpha   90.00
_cell.angle_beta   90.00
_cell.angle_gamma   90.00
#
_symmetry.space_group_name_H-M   'P 1'
#
loop_
_entity.id
_entity.type
_entity.pdbx_description
1 polymer ?
#
loop_
_entity_poly.entity_id
_entity_poly.type
_entity_poly.pdbx_seq_one_letter_code
_entity_poly.pdbx_strand_id
1 'polypeptide(L)'
;MINLGSLLLVLAMSDLPLELADKIVKHIPKDTHLGSPALKSASLVSPTFRIACQQRLFSVIYLRPTPTSSETTPTPGEKLWNVCRRSPNIATYIKAIQIYGGYGGDWLLKDTFLPMALRLIVEHGLIQHLEFVSLPRWYHVLPETKRAIAEICLSPSLLSLKLDDAPVAPIGWCGSSVKELILESQSPETYHTRDHLREPNIISGQKPTFEYISLPAGHAFDSVDYLLNRGKVNVAKLRELKVDGMMMSSTFEPLSRLTMACGSSLESLSIEGSGRLEMPTLNCAHLLRLRSLSILFSSLAQVDLVWIVDILKTFARPHLFLETVNLRIEYPASGTTEANWQSFARTVSDHSLFLNMDTVRIEILWRDYGHQQLDDTSRTAAGVYRDQVESYLLPFCSAAKFEVSLEKWYNFDRQLKWSWGVVEPGEA
;
A
#
# COMPACT_ATOMS: atom_id res chain seq x y z
N MET A 1 -59.75 19.30 -4.56
CA MET A 1 -58.33 19.21 -4.98
C MET A 1 -57.52 18.76 -3.77
N ILE A 2 -57.11 17.49 -3.76
CA ILE A 2 -56.23 16.94 -2.72
C ILE A 2 -54.80 17.21 -3.18
N ASN A 3 -54.03 17.92 -2.35
CA ASN A 3 -52.63 18.23 -2.61
C ASN A 3 -51.78 16.96 -2.46
N LEU A 4 -51.66 16.21 -3.56
CA LEU A 4 -50.87 14.98 -3.68
C LEU A 4 -49.34 15.22 -3.62
N GLY A 5 -48.89 16.49 -3.59
CA GLY A 5 -47.48 16.86 -3.56
C GLY A 5 -46.78 16.74 -2.19
N SER A 6 -47.54 16.53 -1.10
CA SER A 6 -46.98 16.39 0.26
C SER A 6 -47.23 15.03 0.91
N LEU A 7 -47.99 14.14 0.25
CA LEU A 7 -48.36 12.82 0.78
C LEU A 7 -47.51 11.66 0.25
N LEU A 8 -46.67 11.88 -0.76
CA LEU A 8 -45.81 10.84 -1.36
C LEU A 8 -44.34 10.88 -0.92
N LEU A 9 -43.93 11.92 -0.18
CA LEU A 9 -42.54 12.07 0.33
C LEU A 9 -42.44 11.95 1.85
N VAL A 10 -43.54 11.58 2.51
CA VAL A 10 -43.55 10.98 3.85
C VAL A 10 -43.87 9.49 3.69
N LEU A 11 -43.17 8.79 2.79
CA LEU A 11 -42.85 7.41 3.11
C LEU A 11 -42.07 7.51 4.42
N ALA A 12 -42.71 7.08 5.51
CA ALA A 12 -42.14 7.21 6.83
C ALA A 12 -40.73 6.63 6.76
N MET A 13 -39.70 7.48 6.89
CA MET A 13 -38.30 7.04 6.77
C MET A 13 -37.93 5.99 7.82
N SER A 14 -38.82 5.75 8.79
CA SER A 14 -38.83 4.63 9.74
C SER A 14 -38.97 3.25 9.08
N ASP A 15 -39.51 3.15 7.87
CA ASP A 15 -39.74 1.87 7.17
C ASP A 15 -38.66 1.54 6.14
N LEU A 16 -37.59 2.36 6.06
CA LEU A 16 -36.48 2.08 5.16
C LEU A 16 -35.71 0.84 5.65
N PRO A 17 -35.57 -0.24 4.85
CA PRO A 17 -34.81 -1.41 5.25
C PRO A 17 -33.37 -1.06 5.63
N LEU A 18 -32.83 -1.69 6.66
CA LEU A 18 -31.51 -1.40 7.20
C LEU A 18 -30.42 -1.57 6.11
N GLU A 19 -30.58 -2.56 5.24
CA GLU A 19 -29.67 -2.85 4.13
C GLU A 19 -29.63 -1.69 3.12
N LEU A 20 -30.77 -1.05 2.88
CA LEU A 20 -30.86 0.10 1.98
C LEU A 20 -30.26 1.35 2.63
N ALA A 21 -30.48 1.54 3.93
CA ALA A 21 -29.82 2.61 4.70
C ALA A 21 -28.29 2.46 4.64
N ASP A 22 -27.77 1.26 4.86
CA ASP A 22 -26.34 0.94 4.74
C ASP A 22 -25.80 1.25 3.34
N LYS A 23 -26.56 0.88 2.29
CA LYS A 23 -26.17 1.13 0.89
C LYS A 23 -26.12 2.62 0.58
N ILE A 24 -27.11 3.39 1.04
CA ILE A 24 -27.12 4.86 0.87
C ILE A 24 -25.94 5.48 1.63
N VAL A 25 -25.73 5.08 2.89
CA VAL A 25 -24.62 5.58 3.71
C VAL A 25 -23.28 5.25 3.06
N LYS A 26 -23.14 4.09 2.39
CA LYS A 26 -21.95 3.70 1.61
C LYS A 26 -21.62 4.68 0.46
N HIS A 27 -22.61 5.37 -0.10
CA HIS A 27 -22.40 6.37 -1.15
C HIS A 27 -22.13 7.80 -0.64
N ILE A 28 -22.34 8.08 0.66
CA ILE A 28 -22.00 9.39 1.24
C ILE A 28 -20.47 9.51 1.32
N PRO A 29 -19.86 10.58 0.76
CA PRO A 29 -18.42 10.79 0.82
C PRO A 29 -17.90 10.83 2.27
N LYS A 30 -16.78 10.14 2.51
CA LYS A 30 -16.07 10.19 3.78
C LYS A 30 -14.94 11.20 3.65
N ASP A 31 -15.18 12.45 4.04
CA ASP A 31 -14.11 13.43 4.13
C ASP A 31 -13.09 12.97 5.18
N THR A 32 -11.88 12.66 4.72
CA THR A 32 -10.84 11.95 5.47
C THR A 32 -10.20 12.80 6.57
N HIS A 33 -10.22 14.14 6.47
CA HIS A 33 -9.42 15.00 7.37
C HIS A 33 -10.20 15.79 8.43
N LEU A 34 -11.49 16.09 8.19
CA LEU A 34 -12.33 16.92 9.07
C LEU A 34 -13.58 16.19 9.61
N GLY A 35 -13.76 14.92 9.21
CA GLY A 35 -14.93 14.12 9.50
C GLY A 35 -16.13 14.56 8.66
N SER A 36 -16.75 13.63 7.93
CA SER A 36 -17.85 13.90 6.99
C SER A 36 -19.03 14.63 7.67
N PRO A 37 -19.25 15.94 7.39
CA PRO A 37 -20.37 16.68 7.93
C PRO A 37 -21.71 16.07 7.47
N ALA A 38 -21.73 15.56 6.23
CA ALA A 38 -22.89 14.88 5.66
C ALA A 38 -23.29 13.63 6.46
N LEU A 39 -22.32 12.77 6.84
CA LEU A 39 -22.61 11.60 7.67
C LEU A 39 -23.11 11.99 9.07
N LYS A 40 -22.54 13.04 9.67
CA LYS A 40 -22.98 13.54 10.98
C LYS A 40 -24.41 14.06 10.88
N SER A 41 -24.72 14.91 9.91
CA SER A 41 -26.07 15.42 9.68
C SER A 41 -27.07 14.31 9.42
N ALA A 42 -26.75 13.34 8.55
CA ALA A 42 -27.61 12.19 8.28
C ALA A 42 -27.91 11.36 9.55
N SER A 43 -26.90 11.18 10.42
CA SER A 43 -27.05 10.43 11.67
C SER A 43 -27.96 11.14 12.70
N LEU A 44 -28.03 12.47 12.62
CA LEU A 44 -28.86 13.29 13.51
C LEU A 44 -30.31 13.43 13.01
N VAL A 45 -30.51 13.46 11.69
CA VAL A 45 -31.82 13.69 11.07
C VAL A 45 -32.73 12.46 11.14
N SER A 46 -32.18 11.24 11.07
CA SER A 46 -32.99 10.02 11.03
C SER A 46 -32.43 8.89 11.92
N PRO A 47 -33.25 8.29 12.80
CA PRO A 47 -32.87 7.10 13.56
C PRO A 47 -32.43 5.92 12.68
N THR A 48 -33.05 5.75 11.50
CA THR A 48 -32.75 4.67 10.56
C THR A 48 -31.31 4.78 10.03
N PHE A 49 -30.86 6.00 9.76
CA PHE A 49 -29.48 6.26 9.32
C PHE A 49 -28.47 6.32 10.46
N ARG A 50 -28.94 6.52 11.71
CA ARG A 50 -28.05 6.75 12.86
C ARG A 50 -27.02 5.64 13.03
N ILE A 51 -27.44 4.38 13.03
CA ILE A 51 -26.54 3.24 13.28
C ILE A 51 -25.53 3.10 12.14
N ALA A 52 -26.00 3.05 10.89
CA ALA A 52 -25.16 2.94 9.70
C ALA A 52 -24.14 4.10 9.60
N CYS A 53 -24.58 5.33 9.84
CA CYS A 53 -23.72 6.51 9.85
C CYS A 53 -22.69 6.45 10.99
N GLN A 54 -23.09 6.09 12.21
CA GLN A 54 -22.18 5.98 13.36
C GLN A 54 -21.15 4.88 13.14
N GLN A 55 -21.56 3.70 12.66
CA GLN A 55 -20.65 2.63 12.28
C GLN A 55 -19.60 3.13 11.29
N ARG A 56 -20.02 3.85 10.23
CA ARG A 56 -19.10 4.39 9.23
C ARG A 56 -18.21 5.52 9.76
N LEU A 57 -18.74 6.39 10.63
CA LEU A 57 -18.01 7.50 11.24
C LEU A 57 -16.91 7.01 12.18
N PHE A 58 -17.22 6.01 13.01
CA PHE A 58 -16.31 5.47 14.01
C PHE A 58 -15.55 4.22 13.53
N SER A 59 -15.71 3.81 12.27
CA SER A 59 -15.00 2.63 11.74
C SER A 59 -13.49 2.78 11.72
N VAL A 60 -13.00 4.02 11.62
CA VAL A 60 -11.57 4.36 11.61
C VAL A 60 -11.33 5.44 12.64
N ILE A 61 -10.40 5.19 13.57
CA ILE A 61 -9.98 6.17 14.57
C ILE A 61 -8.58 6.68 14.23
N TYR A 62 -8.46 8.00 14.21
CA TYR A 62 -7.20 8.71 13.99
C TYR A 62 -6.74 9.35 15.30
N LEU A 63 -5.69 8.80 15.90
CA LEU A 63 -5.08 9.31 17.12
C LEU A 63 -3.90 10.22 16.75
N ARG A 64 -4.13 11.53 16.83
CA ARG A 64 -3.15 12.56 16.49
C ARG A 64 -3.13 13.67 17.54
N PRO A 65 -1.97 14.31 17.81
CA PRO A 65 -1.93 15.46 18.71
C PRO A 65 -2.75 16.62 18.14
N THR A 66 -3.31 17.44 19.01
CA THR A 66 -3.97 18.68 18.59
C THR A 66 -2.89 19.75 18.38
N PRO A 67 -2.84 20.47 17.24
CA PRO A 67 -1.75 21.38 16.91
C PRO A 67 -1.45 22.46 17.95
N THR A 68 -2.46 22.86 18.73
CA THR A 68 -2.38 23.94 19.72
C THR A 68 -2.56 23.42 21.15
N SER A 69 -2.11 22.20 21.46
CA SER A 69 -2.34 21.61 22.77
C SER A 69 -1.67 22.44 23.88
N SER A 70 -2.48 23.20 24.61
CA SER A 70 -2.13 23.64 25.96
C SER A 70 -2.00 22.43 26.88
N GLU A 71 -1.30 22.57 28.00
CA GLU A 71 -1.22 21.52 29.04
C GLU A 71 -2.61 21.07 29.54
N THR A 72 -3.65 21.87 29.32
CA THR A 72 -5.04 21.59 29.71
C THR A 72 -5.85 20.85 28.64
N THR A 73 -5.32 20.68 27.42
CA THR A 73 -6.06 20.00 26.35
C THR A 73 -6.02 18.49 26.56
N PRO A 74 -7.18 17.80 26.62
CA PRO A 74 -7.20 16.35 26.80
C PRO A 74 -6.41 15.62 25.72
N THR A 75 -5.64 14.60 26.13
CA THR A 75 -4.84 13.79 25.20
C THR A 75 -5.75 12.99 24.25
N PRO A 76 -5.25 12.53 23.09
CA PRO A 76 -6.02 11.70 22.18
C PRO A 76 -6.59 10.44 22.85
N GLY A 77 -5.81 9.75 23.68
CA GLY A 77 -6.21 8.59 24.45
C GLY A 77 -7.26 8.92 25.51
N GLU A 78 -7.15 10.05 26.20
CA GLU A 78 -8.18 10.50 27.16
C GLU A 78 -9.52 10.79 26.46
N LYS A 79 -9.48 11.46 25.30
CA LYS A 79 -10.68 11.71 24.48
C LYS A 79 -11.33 10.38 24.06
N LEU A 80 -10.53 9.46 23.53
CA LEU A 80 -11.02 8.15 23.09
C LEU A 80 -11.60 7.35 24.26
N TRP A 81 -10.89 7.28 25.39
CA TRP A 81 -11.35 6.63 26.62
C TRP A 81 -12.71 7.18 27.07
N ASN A 82 -12.85 8.51 27.13
CA ASN A 82 -14.09 9.15 27.55
C ASN A 82 -15.25 8.86 26.58
N VAL A 83 -15.00 8.83 25.27
CA VAL A 83 -16.01 8.49 24.26
C VAL A 83 -16.46 7.03 24.41
N CYS A 84 -15.53 6.08 24.46
CA CYS A 84 -15.85 4.66 24.60
C CYS A 84 -16.57 4.37 25.93
N ARG A 85 -16.16 5.02 27.02
CA ARG A 85 -16.80 4.85 28.33
C ARG A 85 -18.24 5.39 28.36
N ARG A 86 -18.49 6.54 27.72
CA ARG A 86 -19.85 7.16 27.67
C ARG A 86 -20.76 6.47 26.67
N SER A 87 -20.21 5.83 25.66
CA SER A 87 -20.96 5.15 24.61
C SER A 87 -20.24 3.87 24.20
N PRO A 88 -20.37 2.78 24.98
CA PRO A 88 -19.66 1.51 24.76
C PRO A 88 -19.86 0.93 23.36
N ASN A 89 -21.04 1.17 22.75
CA ASN A 89 -21.33 0.74 21.38
C ASN A 89 -20.38 1.36 20.34
N ILE A 90 -19.73 2.50 20.62
CA ILE A 90 -18.75 3.08 19.69
C ILE A 90 -17.53 2.17 19.56
N ALA A 91 -17.10 1.52 20.65
CA ALA A 91 -15.96 0.62 20.62
C ALA A 91 -16.19 -0.59 19.69
N THR A 92 -17.44 -1.07 19.58
CA THR A 92 -17.81 -2.17 18.67
C THR A 92 -17.82 -1.77 17.19
N TYR A 93 -17.71 -0.48 16.87
CA TYR A 93 -17.69 -0.01 15.50
C TYR A 93 -16.28 0.15 14.95
N ILE A 94 -15.26 0.21 15.81
CA ILE A 94 -13.88 0.50 15.43
C ILE A 94 -13.24 -0.72 14.77
N LYS A 95 -12.87 -0.56 13.49
CA LYS A 95 -12.21 -1.59 12.68
C LYS A 95 -10.78 -1.22 12.28
N ALA A 96 -10.42 0.05 12.37
CA ALA A 96 -9.10 0.54 12.04
C ALA A 96 -8.62 1.61 13.02
N ILE A 97 -7.35 1.55 13.39
CA ILE A 97 -6.71 2.53 14.27
C ILE A 97 -5.44 3.02 13.59
N GLN A 98 -5.33 4.34 13.41
CA GLN A 98 -4.09 5.01 13.01
C GLN A 98 -3.56 5.80 14.20
N ILE A 99 -2.29 5.58 14.57
CA ILE A 99 -1.59 6.34 15.62
C ILE A 99 -0.49 7.18 14.98
N TYR A 100 -0.65 8.50 15.03
CA TYR A 100 0.30 9.47 14.53
C TYR A 100 1.06 10.12 15.69
N GLY A 101 2.38 9.98 15.71
CA GLY A 101 3.22 10.61 16.73
C GLY A 101 3.37 12.11 16.53
N GLY A 102 3.45 12.55 15.27
CA GLY A 102 3.80 13.92 14.91
C GLY A 102 5.26 14.25 15.16
N TYR A 103 5.70 15.38 14.60
CA TYR A 103 7.03 15.95 14.82
C TYR A 103 7.18 16.39 16.28
N GLY A 104 7.58 15.44 17.14
CA GLY A 104 7.74 15.64 18.58
C GLY A 104 7.36 14.40 19.38
N GLY A 105 6.32 13.64 18.96
CA GLY A 105 5.94 12.36 19.56
C GLY A 105 5.54 12.38 21.05
N ASP A 106 5.59 13.53 21.71
CA ASP A 106 5.58 13.62 23.18
C ASP A 106 4.22 13.28 23.81
N TRP A 107 3.14 13.41 23.05
CA TRP A 107 1.80 13.09 23.56
C TRP A 107 1.69 11.60 23.91
N LEU A 108 2.24 10.72 23.07
CA LEU A 108 2.16 9.27 23.25
C LEU A 108 2.92 8.79 24.50
N LEU A 109 3.94 9.55 24.91
CA LEU A 109 4.76 9.27 26.09
C LEU A 109 4.04 9.62 27.39
N LYS A 110 3.12 10.59 27.33
CA LYS A 110 2.43 11.16 28.50
C LYS A 110 0.99 10.66 28.65
N ASP A 111 0.43 10.05 27.60
CA ASP A 111 -0.96 9.62 27.56
C ASP A 111 -1.21 8.33 28.34
N THR A 112 -1.53 8.47 29.63
CA THR A 112 -1.81 7.35 30.53
C THR A 112 -3.19 6.70 30.29
N PHE A 113 -4.10 7.36 29.56
CA PHE A 113 -5.44 6.85 29.26
C PHE A 113 -5.50 6.03 27.98
N LEU A 114 -4.58 6.25 27.05
CA LEU A 114 -4.48 5.48 25.81
C LEU A 114 -4.51 3.96 26.01
N PRO A 115 -3.70 3.34 26.90
CA PRO A 115 -3.74 1.89 27.08
C PRO A 115 -5.11 1.37 27.53
N MET A 116 -5.84 2.14 28.36
CA MET A 116 -7.18 1.77 28.80
C MET A 116 -8.18 1.85 27.64
N ALA A 117 -8.09 2.89 26.82
CA ALA A 117 -8.92 3.06 25.63
C ALA A 117 -8.71 1.92 24.62
N LEU A 118 -7.45 1.58 24.33
CA LEU A 118 -7.11 0.51 23.39
C LEU A 118 -7.60 -0.85 23.87
N ARG A 119 -7.49 -1.14 25.18
CA ARG A 119 -7.99 -2.40 25.76
C ARG A 119 -9.50 -2.57 25.62
N LEU A 120 -10.29 -1.53 25.88
CA LEU A 120 -11.74 -1.61 25.65
C LEU A 120 -12.09 -1.92 24.19
N ILE A 121 -11.29 -1.43 23.24
CA ILE A 121 -11.56 -1.67 21.81
C ILE A 121 -11.14 -3.10 21.45
N VAL A 122 -9.99 -3.57 21.93
CA VAL A 122 -9.47 -4.91 21.60
C VAL A 122 -10.36 -6.03 22.15
N GLU A 123 -11.05 -5.81 23.27
CA GLU A 123 -12.01 -6.75 23.87
C GLU A 123 -13.13 -7.16 22.90
N HIS A 124 -13.48 -6.31 21.93
CA HIS A 124 -14.46 -6.63 20.92
C HIS A 124 -13.90 -7.47 19.76
N GLY A 125 -12.58 -7.51 19.58
CA GLY A 125 -11.94 -8.34 18.56
C GLY A 125 -12.34 -7.98 17.13
N LEU A 126 -12.59 -6.70 16.83
CA LEU A 126 -13.06 -6.23 15.51
C LEU A 126 -12.02 -5.41 14.74
N ILE A 127 -10.84 -5.16 15.32
CA ILE A 127 -9.79 -4.39 14.69
C ILE A 127 -9.17 -5.21 13.56
N GLN A 128 -9.24 -4.68 12.34
CA GLN A 128 -8.76 -5.26 11.09
C GLN A 128 -7.50 -4.57 10.57
N HIS A 129 -7.33 -3.28 10.87
CA HIS A 129 -6.20 -2.49 10.39
C HIS A 129 -5.54 -1.71 11.53
N LEU A 130 -4.22 -1.77 11.60
CA LEU A 130 -3.41 -0.98 12.53
C LEU A 130 -2.34 -0.23 11.75
N GLU A 131 -2.24 1.07 11.99
CA GLU A 131 -1.29 1.93 11.30
C GLU A 131 -0.53 2.82 12.28
N PHE A 132 0.80 2.87 12.13
CA PHE A 132 1.68 3.78 12.84
C PHE A 132 2.35 4.74 11.88
N VAL A 133 2.32 6.03 12.23
CA VAL A 133 2.87 7.09 11.38
C VAL A 133 3.73 8.03 12.22
N SER A 134 4.99 8.20 11.82
CA SER A 134 5.98 9.10 12.44
C SER A 134 6.11 8.90 13.96
N LEU A 135 6.65 7.76 14.39
CA LEU A 135 6.84 7.38 15.80
C LEU A 135 8.33 7.27 16.21
N PRO A 136 9.12 8.36 16.14
CA PRO A 136 10.58 8.29 16.37
C PRO A 136 10.96 7.91 17.81
N ARG A 137 10.10 8.21 18.79
CA ARG A 137 10.37 7.99 20.24
C ARG A 137 9.71 6.74 20.80
N TRP A 138 9.52 5.70 19.99
CA TRP A 138 8.81 4.48 20.41
C TRP A 138 9.34 3.84 21.70
N TYR A 139 10.66 3.88 21.90
CA TYR A 139 11.30 3.32 23.07
C TYR A 139 10.81 3.94 24.38
N HIS A 140 10.44 5.23 24.39
CA HIS A 140 9.88 5.93 25.54
C HIS A 140 8.38 5.69 25.77
N VAL A 141 7.66 5.07 24.83
CA VAL A 141 6.22 4.82 24.99
C VAL A 141 5.98 3.93 26.21
N LEU A 142 4.93 4.25 26.97
CA LEU A 142 4.58 3.54 28.21
C LEU A 142 4.45 2.02 27.96
N PRO A 143 5.02 1.17 28.84
CA PRO A 143 4.93 -0.29 28.71
C PRO A 143 3.48 -0.80 28.58
N GLU A 144 2.53 -0.17 29.27
CA GLU A 144 1.12 -0.51 29.22
C GLU A 144 0.52 -0.25 27.84
N THR A 145 0.92 0.84 27.19
CA THR A 145 0.52 1.19 25.83
C THR A 145 1.09 0.19 24.82
N LYS A 146 2.37 -0.16 24.95
CA LYS A 146 2.99 -1.20 24.11
C LYS A 146 2.28 -2.54 24.28
N ARG A 147 1.90 -2.92 25.51
CA ARG A 147 1.14 -4.14 25.79
C ARG A 147 -0.24 -4.12 25.13
N ALA A 148 -1.00 -3.03 25.26
CA ALA A 148 -2.30 -2.90 24.62
C ALA A 148 -2.20 -2.96 23.09
N ILE A 149 -1.15 -2.37 22.51
CA ILE A 149 -0.87 -2.46 21.07
C ILE A 149 -0.55 -3.91 20.67
N ALA A 150 0.27 -4.61 21.45
CA ALA A 150 0.60 -6.00 21.17
C ALA A 150 -0.63 -6.93 21.28
N GLU A 151 -1.56 -6.65 22.19
CA GLU A 151 -2.87 -7.35 22.24
C GLU A 151 -3.66 -7.14 20.94
N ILE A 152 -3.61 -5.94 20.34
CA ILE A 152 -4.22 -5.68 19.02
C ILE A 152 -3.48 -6.47 17.93
N CYS A 153 -2.15 -6.49 17.94
CA CYS A 153 -1.34 -7.26 16.99
C CYS A 153 -1.65 -8.77 17.02
N LEU A 154 -1.96 -9.31 18.20
CA LEU A 154 -2.34 -10.70 18.40
C LEU A 154 -3.81 -11.01 18.08
N SER A 155 -4.62 -9.99 17.80
CA SER A 155 -6.05 -10.17 17.55
C SER A 155 -6.26 -11.02 16.29
N PRO A 156 -7.12 -12.06 16.33
CA PRO A 156 -7.38 -12.92 15.17
C PRO A 156 -8.10 -12.18 14.03
N SER A 157 -8.65 -11.00 14.31
CA SER A 157 -9.31 -10.16 13.31
C SER A 157 -8.36 -9.20 12.62
N LEU A 158 -7.13 -9.02 13.09
CA LEU A 158 -6.17 -8.11 12.48
C LEU A 158 -5.69 -8.69 11.15
N LEU A 159 -5.90 -7.96 10.06
CA LEU A 159 -5.59 -8.36 8.69
C LEU A 159 -4.41 -7.59 8.10
N SER A 160 -4.20 -6.34 8.54
CA SER A 160 -3.22 -5.43 7.94
C SER A 160 -2.49 -4.60 8.98
N LEU A 161 -1.16 -4.52 8.83
CA LEU A 161 -0.27 -3.67 9.61
C LEU A 161 0.49 -2.72 8.69
N LYS A 162 0.36 -1.42 8.92
CA LYS A 162 1.12 -0.39 8.21
C LYS A 162 2.04 0.39 9.16
N LEU A 163 3.30 0.56 8.77
CA LEU A 163 4.31 1.27 9.53
C LEU A 163 4.98 2.31 8.61
N ASP A 164 4.72 3.59 8.85
CA ASP A 164 5.31 4.72 8.13
C ASP A 164 6.20 5.54 9.08
N ASP A 165 7.52 5.55 8.84
CA ASP A 165 8.52 6.11 9.77
C ASP A 165 8.24 5.72 11.24
N ALA A 166 8.09 4.42 11.45
CA ALA A 166 7.58 3.82 12.68
C ALA A 166 8.40 2.58 13.07
N PRO A 167 8.49 2.24 14.37
CA PRO A 167 9.23 1.08 14.85
C PRO A 167 8.75 -0.22 14.20
N VAL A 168 9.69 -1.08 13.81
CA VAL A 168 9.39 -2.41 13.20
C VAL A 168 9.12 -3.52 14.22
N ALA A 169 9.37 -3.27 15.51
CA ALA A 169 9.10 -4.22 16.60
C ALA A 169 7.68 -4.83 16.59
N PRO A 170 6.59 -4.07 16.31
CA PRO A 170 5.22 -4.60 16.29
C PRO A 170 4.98 -5.72 15.28
N ILE A 171 5.81 -5.85 14.24
CA ILE A 171 5.75 -6.97 13.29
C ILE A 171 5.87 -8.30 14.04
N GLY A 172 6.80 -8.39 15.00
CA GLY A 172 7.02 -9.61 15.79
C GLY A 172 5.92 -9.94 16.79
N TRP A 173 4.98 -9.02 17.03
CA TRP A 173 3.84 -9.25 17.92
C TRP A 173 2.61 -9.76 17.17
N CYS A 174 2.65 -9.76 15.84
CA CYS A 174 1.50 -10.13 15.02
C CYS A 174 1.20 -11.62 15.10
N GLY A 175 -0.10 -11.94 15.19
CA GLY A 175 -0.60 -13.30 15.01
C GLY A 175 -0.54 -13.77 13.55
N SER A 176 -1.02 -14.98 13.29
CA SER A 176 -1.08 -15.57 11.94
C SER A 176 -2.23 -15.03 11.06
N SER A 177 -3.11 -14.19 11.61
CA SER A 177 -4.23 -13.56 10.88
C SER A 177 -3.79 -12.41 9.98
N VAL A 178 -2.66 -11.76 10.27
CA VAL A 178 -2.21 -10.58 9.53
C VAL A 178 -1.68 -11.01 8.18
N LYS A 179 -2.36 -10.58 7.12
CA LYS A 179 -2.04 -10.92 5.72
C LYS A 179 -1.19 -9.87 5.04
N GLU A 180 -1.33 -8.62 5.44
CA GLU A 180 -0.74 -7.47 4.76
C GLU A 180 0.22 -6.75 5.70
N LEU A 181 1.46 -6.54 5.23
CA LEU A 181 2.45 -5.70 5.88
C LEU A 181 2.91 -4.59 4.93
N ILE A 182 2.71 -3.34 5.33
CA ILE A 182 3.16 -2.17 4.57
C ILE A 182 4.21 -1.42 5.39
N LEU A 183 5.39 -1.25 4.82
CA LEU A 183 6.47 -0.45 5.38
C LEU A 183 6.70 0.76 4.47
N GLU A 184 6.57 1.96 5.03
CA GLU A 184 6.77 3.26 4.35
C GLU A 184 7.81 4.09 5.13
N SER A 185 8.55 4.93 4.40
CA SER A 185 9.47 5.96 4.91
C SER A 185 10.34 5.57 6.12
N GLN A 186 10.81 4.32 6.18
CA GLN A 186 11.54 3.83 7.36
C GLN A 186 12.87 4.54 7.51
N SER A 187 13.26 4.92 8.73
CA SER A 187 14.57 5.50 9.01
C SER A 187 15.48 4.49 9.72
N PRO A 188 16.83 4.59 9.65
CA PRO A 188 17.73 3.65 10.32
C PRO A 188 17.46 3.52 11.83
N GLU A 189 16.99 4.60 12.46
CA GLU A 189 16.62 4.65 13.87
C GLU A 189 15.47 3.68 14.21
N THR A 190 14.57 3.37 13.26
CA THR A 190 13.46 2.44 13.49
C THR A 190 13.93 0.99 13.66
N TYR A 191 15.11 0.62 13.12
CA TYR A 191 15.69 -0.73 13.19
C TYR A 191 16.69 -0.91 14.34
N HIS A 192 17.38 0.16 14.73
CA HIS A 192 18.51 0.15 15.65
C HIS A 192 18.16 0.33 17.12
N THR A 193 16.87 0.24 17.50
CA THR A 193 16.52 0.23 18.92
C THR A 193 17.22 -0.95 19.60
N ARG A 194 18.32 -0.66 20.33
CA ARG A 194 19.09 -1.57 21.21
C ARG A 194 18.25 -2.13 22.37
N ASP A 195 16.93 -2.01 22.28
CA ASP A 195 15.97 -1.99 23.37
C ASP A 195 15.02 -3.20 23.33
N HIS A 196 15.45 -4.30 22.71
CA HIS A 196 14.84 -5.64 22.88
C HIS A 196 14.64 -6.00 24.35
N LEU A 197 15.38 -5.36 25.27
CA LEU A 197 15.29 -5.55 26.72
C LEU A 197 13.98 -5.04 27.34
N ARG A 198 13.19 -4.22 26.65
CA ARG A 198 11.92 -3.67 27.16
C ARG A 198 10.70 -4.02 26.31
N GLU A 199 10.84 -4.95 25.36
CA GLU A 199 9.68 -5.48 24.64
C GLU A 199 8.76 -6.21 25.63
N PRO A 200 7.43 -6.09 25.49
CA PRO A 200 6.53 -6.88 26.31
C PRO A 200 6.84 -8.36 26.06
N ASN A 201 6.91 -9.16 27.14
CA ASN A 201 7.17 -10.60 27.06
C ASN A 201 5.94 -11.33 26.49
N ILE A 202 5.68 -11.09 25.21
CA ILE A 202 4.58 -11.61 24.44
C ILE A 202 5.19 -12.56 23.44
N ILE A 203 5.32 -13.80 23.85
CA ILE A 203 5.79 -14.87 23.00
C ILE A 203 4.59 -15.33 22.18
N SER A 204 4.43 -14.77 20.98
CA SER A 204 3.64 -15.47 19.97
C SER A 204 4.37 -16.78 19.68
N GLY A 205 3.76 -17.91 20.03
CA GLY A 205 4.32 -19.23 19.69
C GLY A 205 4.41 -19.47 18.18
N GLN A 206 3.81 -18.61 17.36
CA GLN A 206 3.80 -18.70 15.91
C GLN A 206 4.42 -17.45 15.29
N LYS A 207 5.29 -17.66 14.28
CA LYS A 207 5.79 -16.58 13.45
C LYS A 207 4.66 -16.05 12.57
N PRO A 208 4.39 -14.73 12.52
CA PRO A 208 3.47 -14.14 11.57
C PRO A 208 3.80 -14.56 10.13
N THR A 209 2.74 -14.78 9.35
CA THR A 209 2.83 -15.13 7.92
C THR A 209 2.08 -14.09 7.11
N PHE A 210 2.78 -13.38 6.23
CA PHE A 210 2.17 -12.38 5.36
C PHE A 210 1.95 -12.96 3.96
N GLU A 211 0.82 -12.58 3.35
CA GLU A 211 0.50 -12.85 1.94
C GLU A 211 0.97 -11.68 1.05
N TYR A 212 1.01 -10.47 1.57
CA TYR A 212 1.47 -9.24 0.91
C TYR A 212 2.48 -8.49 1.77
N ILE A 213 3.60 -8.08 1.17
CA ILE A 213 4.59 -7.18 1.80
C ILE A 213 4.89 -6.02 0.84
N SER A 214 4.79 -4.79 1.33
CA SER A 214 5.34 -3.59 0.67
C SER A 214 6.52 -3.05 1.46
N LEU A 215 7.67 -2.91 0.82
CA LEU A 215 8.91 -2.37 1.40
C LEU A 215 9.13 -0.91 0.98
N PRO A 216 9.74 -0.07 1.84
CA PRO A 216 9.89 1.35 1.61
C PRO A 216 11.11 1.65 0.73
N ALA A 217 11.06 2.82 0.09
CA ALA A 217 12.22 3.46 -0.51
C ALA A 217 13.38 3.64 0.48
N GLY A 218 14.61 3.42 0.00
CA GLY A 218 15.88 3.78 0.69
C GLY A 218 16.32 2.83 1.81
N HIS A 219 15.38 2.21 2.54
CA HIS A 219 15.66 1.33 3.69
C HIS A 219 15.05 -0.07 3.54
N ALA A 220 14.83 -0.50 2.29
CA ALA A 220 14.38 -1.85 2.00
C ALA A 220 15.34 -2.91 2.59
N PHE A 221 16.65 -2.66 2.59
CA PHE A 221 17.63 -3.64 3.08
C PHE A 221 17.54 -3.91 4.57
N ASP A 222 17.46 -2.86 5.39
CA ASP A 222 17.27 -3.00 6.84
C ASP A 222 15.94 -3.72 7.15
N SER A 223 14.89 -3.42 6.36
CA SER A 223 13.61 -4.13 6.42
C SER A 223 13.77 -5.62 6.14
N VAL A 224 14.44 -5.96 5.04
CA VAL A 224 14.63 -7.36 4.65
C VAL A 224 15.47 -8.10 5.68
N ASP A 225 16.56 -7.51 6.16
CA ASP A 225 17.40 -8.12 7.19
C ASP A 225 16.63 -8.34 8.49
N TYR A 226 15.77 -7.41 8.87
CA TYR A 226 14.88 -7.59 10.01
C TYR A 226 13.92 -8.77 9.79
N LEU A 227 13.28 -8.84 8.62
CA LEU A 227 12.30 -9.88 8.29
C LEU A 227 12.94 -11.28 8.24
N LEU A 228 14.12 -11.41 7.65
CA LEU A 228 14.81 -12.69 7.45
C LEU A 228 15.63 -13.13 8.67
N ASN A 229 16.53 -12.28 9.17
CA ASN A 229 17.57 -12.73 10.11
C ASN A 229 17.06 -12.85 11.54
N ARG A 230 16.06 -12.07 11.93
CA ARG A 230 15.52 -12.14 13.31
C ARG A 230 14.50 -13.27 13.49
N GLY A 231 14.21 -14.02 12.42
CA GLY A 231 13.31 -15.17 12.46
C GLY A 231 11.91 -14.81 12.94
N LYS A 232 11.53 -13.53 12.95
CA LYS A 232 10.25 -13.04 13.48
C LYS A 232 9.12 -13.20 12.46
N VAL A 233 9.42 -13.48 11.19
CA VAL A 233 8.42 -13.59 10.13
C VAL A 233 8.65 -14.87 9.33
N ASN A 234 7.55 -15.52 8.95
CA ASN A 234 7.56 -16.63 8.01
C ASN A 234 7.08 -16.13 6.63
N VAL A 235 8.03 -15.97 5.71
CA VAL A 235 7.77 -15.50 4.33
C VAL A 235 7.40 -16.62 3.36
N ALA A 236 7.26 -17.87 3.82
CA ALA A 236 6.97 -19.01 2.94
C ALA A 236 5.58 -18.94 2.28
N LYS A 237 4.68 -18.09 2.78
CA LYS A 237 3.34 -17.86 2.20
C LYS A 237 3.21 -16.52 1.47
N LEU A 238 4.31 -15.80 1.26
CA LEU A 238 4.30 -14.50 0.61
C LEU A 238 3.94 -14.66 -0.88
N ARG A 239 2.79 -14.11 -1.28
CA ARG A 239 2.29 -14.16 -2.66
C ARG A 239 2.63 -12.89 -3.42
N GLU A 240 2.65 -11.76 -2.75
CA GLU A 240 2.87 -10.45 -3.37
C GLU A 240 3.97 -9.68 -2.64
N LEU A 241 4.98 -9.24 -3.39
CA LEU A 241 6.06 -8.41 -2.89
C LEU A 241 6.12 -7.12 -3.70
N LYS A 242 5.93 -5.99 -3.05
CA LYS A 242 6.20 -4.67 -3.59
C LYS A 242 7.46 -4.09 -2.94
N VAL A 243 8.35 -3.55 -3.75
CA VAL A 243 9.59 -2.91 -3.29
C VAL A 243 9.65 -1.52 -3.90
N ASP A 244 9.56 -0.51 -3.05
CA ASP A 244 9.86 0.87 -3.43
C ASP A 244 11.37 1.11 -3.28
N GLY A 245 12.01 1.66 -4.30
CA GLY A 245 13.45 1.61 -4.51
C GLY A 245 14.04 2.96 -4.84
N MET A 246 13.57 4.05 -4.20
CA MET A 246 14.12 5.36 -4.54
C MET A 246 15.64 5.49 -4.32
N MET A 247 16.29 4.64 -3.51
CA MET A 247 17.75 4.60 -3.37
C MET A 247 18.22 3.21 -2.92
N MET A 248 18.26 2.23 -3.82
CA MET A 248 18.99 1.00 -3.55
C MET A 248 20.48 1.35 -3.45
N SER A 249 21.10 1.20 -2.28
CA SER A 249 22.56 1.08 -2.19
C SER A 249 23.07 -0.03 -3.15
N SER A 250 24.38 -0.08 -3.38
CA SER A 250 25.02 -0.87 -4.44
C SER A 250 24.76 -2.39 -4.44
N THR A 251 23.95 -2.95 -3.53
CA THR A 251 23.75 -4.41 -3.43
C THR A 251 22.26 -4.81 -3.38
N PHE A 252 21.80 -5.56 -4.38
CA PHE A 252 20.48 -6.23 -4.37
C PHE A 252 20.44 -7.48 -3.47
N GLU A 253 21.56 -7.81 -2.79
CA GLU A 253 21.71 -9.05 -2.05
C GLU A 253 20.59 -9.31 -1.04
N PRO A 254 20.11 -8.35 -0.23
CA PRO A 254 19.01 -8.63 0.69
C PRO A 254 17.72 -8.99 -0.06
N LEU A 255 17.37 -8.25 -1.13
CA LEU A 255 16.20 -8.56 -1.95
C LEU A 255 16.33 -9.95 -2.60
N SER A 256 17.51 -10.31 -3.09
CA SER A 256 17.80 -11.67 -3.58
C SER A 256 17.58 -12.72 -2.50
N ARG A 257 18.04 -12.49 -1.26
CA ARG A 257 17.78 -13.40 -0.13
C ARG A 257 16.29 -13.53 0.20
N LEU A 258 15.54 -12.42 0.17
CA LEU A 258 14.10 -12.44 0.43
C LEU A 258 13.36 -13.21 -0.65
N THR A 259 13.62 -12.90 -1.92
CA THR A 259 13.00 -13.58 -3.06
C THR A 259 13.36 -15.06 -3.09
N MET A 260 14.58 -15.45 -2.70
CA MET A 260 14.95 -16.86 -2.53
C MET A 260 14.12 -17.53 -1.42
N ALA A 261 13.91 -16.84 -0.30
CA ALA A 261 13.15 -17.37 0.83
C ALA A 261 11.65 -17.54 0.51
N CYS A 262 11.06 -16.70 -0.36
CA CYS A 262 9.66 -16.79 -0.78
C CYS A 262 9.45 -17.32 -2.20
N GLY A 263 10.50 -17.81 -2.89
CA GLY A 263 10.43 -18.09 -4.33
C GLY A 263 9.39 -19.14 -4.75
N SER A 264 9.06 -20.07 -3.85
CA SER A 264 8.08 -21.11 -4.09
C SER A 264 6.62 -20.67 -3.93
N SER A 265 6.36 -19.49 -3.36
CA SER A 265 5.02 -18.94 -3.12
C SER A 265 4.76 -17.60 -3.78
N LEU A 266 5.81 -16.87 -4.19
CA LEU A 266 5.67 -15.56 -4.80
C LEU A 266 4.97 -15.64 -6.17
N GLU A 267 3.86 -14.95 -6.31
CA GLU A 267 3.02 -14.86 -7.51
C GLU A 267 3.12 -13.48 -8.18
N SER A 268 3.37 -12.41 -7.42
CA SER A 268 3.52 -11.06 -7.94
C SER A 268 4.74 -10.36 -7.33
N LEU A 269 5.56 -9.75 -8.20
CA LEU A 269 6.71 -8.96 -7.82
C LEU A 269 6.61 -7.59 -8.47
N SER A 270 6.56 -6.53 -7.65
CA SER A 270 6.58 -5.14 -8.10
C SER A 270 7.85 -4.46 -7.60
N ILE A 271 8.67 -3.95 -8.51
CA ILE A 271 9.89 -3.19 -8.19
C ILE A 271 9.71 -1.78 -8.73
N GLU A 272 9.77 -0.80 -7.85
CA GLU A 272 9.81 0.61 -8.23
C GLU A 272 11.25 1.10 -8.04
N GLY A 273 11.91 1.52 -9.11
CA GLY A 273 13.26 2.05 -9.11
C GLY A 273 13.28 3.54 -9.38
N SER A 274 14.15 4.26 -8.69
CA SER A 274 14.47 5.65 -9.02
C SER A 274 15.99 5.81 -9.15
N GLY A 275 16.46 6.42 -10.25
CA GLY A 275 17.87 6.80 -10.40
C GLY A 275 18.67 6.00 -11.45
N ARG A 276 19.87 6.50 -11.78
CA ARG A 276 20.85 5.92 -12.72
C ARG A 276 21.80 4.95 -12.02
N LEU A 277 21.26 3.94 -11.35
CA LEU A 277 22.11 2.99 -10.64
C LEU A 277 22.37 1.78 -11.53
N GLU A 278 23.65 1.40 -11.63
CA GLU A 278 24.05 0.06 -12.08
C GLU A 278 23.40 -0.94 -11.12
N MET A 279 22.21 -1.40 -11.46
CA MET A 279 21.44 -2.27 -10.61
C MET A 279 21.98 -3.69 -10.80
N PRO A 280 22.56 -4.33 -9.78
CA PRO A 280 22.97 -5.73 -9.92
C PRO A 280 21.75 -6.57 -10.30
N THR A 281 21.98 -7.54 -11.19
CA THR A 281 20.90 -8.34 -11.76
C THR A 281 20.22 -9.17 -10.67
N LEU A 282 18.91 -8.97 -10.49
CA LEU A 282 18.08 -9.84 -9.66
C LEU A 282 17.94 -11.19 -10.37
N ASN A 283 18.40 -12.27 -9.72
CA ASN A 283 18.22 -13.62 -10.24
C ASN A 283 16.79 -14.10 -9.94
N CYS A 284 16.01 -14.40 -10.98
CA CYS A 284 14.63 -14.86 -10.89
C CYS A 284 14.46 -16.36 -11.15
N ALA A 285 15.54 -17.14 -11.26
CA ALA A 285 15.48 -18.57 -11.58
C ALA A 285 14.64 -19.39 -10.57
N HIS A 286 14.58 -18.97 -9.31
CA HIS A 286 13.86 -19.65 -8.23
C HIS A 286 12.40 -19.21 -8.08
N LEU A 287 11.95 -18.20 -8.83
CA LEU A 287 10.59 -17.62 -8.73
C LEU A 287 9.56 -18.43 -9.53
N LEU A 288 9.51 -19.74 -9.28
CA LEU A 288 8.80 -20.71 -10.13
C LEU A 288 7.28 -20.51 -10.23
N ARG A 289 6.68 -19.69 -9.36
CA ARG A 289 5.23 -19.40 -9.36
C ARG A 289 4.90 -17.98 -9.77
N LEU A 290 5.88 -17.18 -10.17
CA LEU A 290 5.67 -15.78 -10.50
C LEU A 290 4.77 -15.66 -11.72
N ARG A 291 3.63 -14.99 -11.55
CA ARG A 291 2.64 -14.69 -12.60
C ARG A 291 2.76 -13.28 -13.14
N SER A 292 3.10 -12.34 -12.27
CA SER A 292 3.16 -10.93 -12.59
C SER A 292 4.49 -10.32 -12.16
N LEU A 293 5.19 -9.69 -13.10
CA LEU A 293 6.36 -8.86 -12.85
C LEU A 293 6.02 -7.41 -13.22
N SER A 294 6.04 -6.50 -12.26
CA SER A 294 5.82 -5.08 -12.48
C SER A 294 7.10 -4.30 -12.18
N ILE A 295 7.56 -3.48 -13.11
CA ILE A 295 8.74 -2.63 -12.94
C ILE A 295 8.32 -1.19 -13.21
N LEU A 296 8.50 -0.31 -12.23
CA LEU A 296 8.17 1.12 -12.31
C LEU A 296 9.46 1.94 -12.22
N PHE A 297 9.63 2.90 -13.13
CA PHE A 297 10.71 3.88 -13.12
C PHE A 297 10.14 5.25 -12.78
N SER A 298 10.36 5.74 -11.56
CA SER A 298 9.69 6.93 -11.01
C SER A 298 10.55 8.21 -10.95
N SER A 299 11.55 8.35 -11.84
CA SER A 299 12.35 9.59 -11.95
C SER A 299 12.84 9.88 -13.37
N LEU A 300 13.34 11.10 -13.61
CA LEU A 300 14.05 11.54 -14.84
C LEU A 300 15.31 10.73 -15.19
N ALA A 301 15.59 9.65 -14.47
CA ALA A 301 16.68 8.75 -14.77
C ALA A 301 16.45 8.02 -16.10
N GLN A 302 17.55 7.52 -16.66
CA GLN A 302 17.54 6.73 -17.88
C GLN A 302 16.84 5.40 -17.60
N VAL A 303 15.82 5.06 -18.40
CA VAL A 303 15.18 3.74 -18.31
C VAL A 303 16.20 2.70 -18.79
N ASP A 304 16.59 1.81 -17.89
CA ASP A 304 17.54 0.75 -18.21
C ASP A 304 16.81 -0.53 -18.65
N LEU A 305 16.36 -0.53 -19.91
CA LEU A 305 15.78 -1.71 -20.53
C LEU A 305 16.77 -2.88 -20.63
N VAL A 306 18.09 -2.62 -20.62
CA VAL A 306 19.10 -3.69 -20.64
C VAL A 306 19.03 -4.47 -19.34
N TRP A 307 18.98 -3.77 -18.20
CA TRP A 307 18.80 -4.39 -16.90
C TRP A 307 17.51 -5.22 -16.80
N ILE A 308 16.39 -4.74 -17.36
CA ILE A 308 15.13 -5.51 -17.39
C ILE A 308 15.29 -6.78 -18.21
N VAL A 309 15.91 -6.69 -19.39
CA VAL A 309 16.20 -7.85 -20.23
C VAL A 309 17.09 -8.85 -19.49
N ASP A 310 18.07 -8.38 -18.74
CA ASP A 310 18.96 -9.25 -17.97
C ASP A 310 18.21 -9.96 -16.85
N ILE A 311 17.31 -9.29 -16.13
CA ILE A 311 16.39 -9.94 -15.18
C ILE A 311 15.56 -11.01 -15.86
N LEU A 312 14.89 -10.68 -16.97
CA LEU A 312 14.04 -11.62 -17.70
C LEU A 312 14.80 -12.86 -18.15
N LYS A 313 16.07 -12.70 -18.57
CA LYS A 313 16.94 -13.82 -18.97
C LYS A 313 17.34 -14.74 -17.83
N THR A 314 17.25 -14.31 -16.57
CA THR A 314 17.57 -15.13 -15.39
C THR A 314 16.47 -16.11 -14.99
N PHE A 315 15.26 -15.99 -15.54
CA PHE A 315 14.19 -16.94 -15.26
C PHE A 315 14.56 -18.36 -15.71
N ALA A 316 13.98 -19.36 -15.02
CA ALA A 316 14.09 -20.75 -15.42
C ALA A 316 13.57 -20.95 -16.85
N ARG A 317 14.19 -21.86 -17.62
CA ARG A 317 13.81 -22.13 -19.02
C ARG A 317 13.22 -23.52 -19.19
N PRO A 318 11.95 -23.66 -19.64
CA PRO A 318 10.94 -22.60 -19.76
C PRO A 318 10.35 -22.20 -18.40
N HIS A 319 9.94 -20.94 -18.27
CA HIS A 319 9.15 -20.47 -17.15
C HIS A 319 7.67 -20.67 -17.45
N LEU A 320 6.98 -21.41 -16.58
CA LEU A 320 5.65 -21.93 -16.86
C LEU A 320 4.50 -21.04 -16.38
N PHE A 321 4.75 -20.04 -15.55
CA PHE A 321 3.66 -19.31 -14.88
C PHE A 321 3.65 -17.81 -15.13
N LEU A 322 4.68 -17.25 -15.77
CA LEU A 322 4.75 -15.80 -15.98
C LEU A 322 3.77 -15.41 -17.09
N GLU A 323 2.72 -14.72 -16.69
CA GLU A 323 1.58 -14.34 -17.55
C GLU A 323 1.64 -12.87 -17.93
N THR A 324 2.16 -12.01 -17.03
CA THR A 324 2.17 -10.56 -17.22
C THR A 324 3.50 -9.92 -16.88
N VAL A 325 3.98 -9.07 -17.78
CA VAL A 325 5.06 -8.11 -17.51
C VAL A 325 4.48 -6.71 -17.64
N ASN A 326 4.51 -5.94 -16.56
CA ASN A 326 4.10 -4.54 -16.56
C ASN A 326 5.33 -3.63 -16.42
N LEU A 327 5.48 -2.70 -17.35
CA LEU A 327 6.55 -1.73 -17.39
C LEU A 327 5.95 -0.34 -17.31
N ARG A 328 6.22 0.36 -16.22
CA ARG A 328 5.78 1.74 -16.02
C ARG A 328 6.97 2.68 -16.14
N ILE A 329 6.90 3.63 -17.07
CA ILE A 329 8.01 4.51 -17.41
C ILE A 329 7.57 5.95 -17.28
N GLU A 330 8.28 6.75 -16.48
CA GLU A 330 8.07 8.19 -16.44
C GLU A 330 8.73 8.91 -17.62
N TYR A 331 7.96 9.77 -18.30
CA TYR A 331 8.39 10.61 -19.41
C TYR A 331 8.91 11.97 -18.90
N PRO A 332 10.03 12.50 -19.45
CA PRO A 332 10.81 11.94 -20.56
C PRO A 332 11.78 10.84 -20.14
N ALA A 333 11.67 9.67 -20.79
CA ALA A 333 12.62 8.58 -20.62
C ALA A 333 13.84 8.79 -21.53
N SER A 334 14.92 9.33 -20.95
CA SER A 334 16.18 9.43 -21.68
C SER A 334 16.86 8.06 -21.83
N GLY A 335 17.65 7.88 -22.89
CA GLY A 335 18.60 6.77 -23.00
C GLY A 335 18.03 5.38 -23.30
N THR A 336 16.79 5.30 -23.79
CA THR A 336 16.29 4.10 -24.48
C THR A 336 16.56 4.23 -25.97
N THR A 337 17.08 3.17 -26.60
CA THR A 337 17.23 3.10 -28.07
C THR A 337 16.24 2.09 -28.63
N GLU A 338 15.99 2.16 -29.94
CA GLU A 338 15.24 1.13 -30.67
C GLU A 338 15.81 -0.28 -30.40
N ALA A 339 17.13 -0.42 -30.38
CA ALA A 339 17.79 -1.70 -30.11
C ALA A 339 17.46 -2.24 -28.71
N ASN A 340 17.30 -1.37 -27.71
CA ASN A 340 16.90 -1.79 -26.36
C ASN A 340 15.46 -2.30 -26.34
N TRP A 341 14.54 -1.59 -26.98
CA TRP A 341 13.13 -1.99 -27.07
C TRP A 341 12.95 -3.29 -27.85
N GLN A 342 13.65 -3.45 -28.98
CA GLN A 342 13.63 -4.70 -29.73
C GLN A 342 14.22 -5.86 -28.93
N SER A 343 15.28 -5.62 -28.13
CA SER A 343 15.85 -6.64 -27.24
C SER A 343 14.86 -7.07 -26.16
N PHE A 344 14.15 -6.10 -25.55
CA PHE A 344 13.07 -6.36 -24.61
C PHE A 344 11.95 -7.18 -25.24
N ALA A 345 11.42 -6.72 -26.38
CA ALA A 345 10.34 -7.37 -27.10
C ALA A 345 10.67 -8.82 -27.51
N ARG A 346 11.88 -9.06 -28.05
CA ARG A 346 12.37 -10.41 -28.34
C ARG A 346 12.41 -11.30 -27.10
N THR A 347 12.84 -10.75 -25.97
CA THR A 347 13.00 -11.52 -24.73
C THR A 347 11.64 -11.92 -24.15
N VAL A 348 10.67 -11.00 -24.07
CA VAL A 348 9.33 -11.32 -23.56
C VAL A 348 8.50 -12.19 -24.52
N SER A 349 8.82 -12.16 -25.82
CA SER A 349 8.17 -12.96 -26.87
C SER A 349 8.82 -14.34 -27.08
N ASP A 350 9.91 -14.65 -26.37
CA ASP A 350 10.59 -15.93 -26.50
C ASP A 350 9.80 -17.03 -25.76
N HIS A 351 9.00 -17.81 -26.51
CA HIS A 351 8.24 -18.94 -25.97
C HIS A 351 9.11 -20.05 -25.37
N SER A 352 10.41 -20.13 -25.70
CA SER A 352 11.33 -21.06 -25.03
C SER A 352 11.68 -20.59 -23.62
N LEU A 353 11.53 -19.30 -23.35
CA LEU A 353 11.72 -18.67 -22.06
C LEU A 353 10.39 -18.53 -21.29
N PHE A 354 9.31 -18.08 -21.94
CA PHE A 354 8.02 -17.85 -21.29
C PHE A 354 6.88 -18.55 -22.05
N LEU A 355 6.45 -19.70 -21.54
CA LEU A 355 5.44 -20.51 -22.24
C LEU A 355 4.04 -19.87 -22.21
N ASN A 356 3.71 -19.22 -21.10
CA ASN A 356 2.38 -18.68 -20.80
C ASN A 356 2.35 -17.14 -20.76
N MET A 357 3.32 -16.46 -21.36
CA MET A 357 3.29 -15.00 -21.46
C MET A 357 2.06 -14.58 -22.27
N ASP A 358 1.16 -13.85 -21.63
CA ASP A 358 -0.11 -13.41 -22.24
C ASP A 358 -0.04 -11.92 -22.55
N THR A 359 0.27 -11.10 -21.53
CA THR A 359 0.18 -9.64 -21.64
C THR A 359 1.50 -8.96 -21.26
N VAL A 360 2.00 -8.09 -22.14
CA VAL A 360 3.07 -7.13 -21.86
C VAL A 360 2.47 -5.72 -21.83
N ARG A 361 2.35 -5.13 -20.64
CA ARG A 361 1.82 -3.78 -20.45
C ARG A 361 2.97 -2.78 -20.36
N ILE A 362 2.86 -1.69 -21.10
CA ILE A 362 3.81 -0.58 -21.07
C ILE A 362 3.01 0.69 -20.81
N GLU A 363 3.10 1.21 -19.60
CA GLU A 363 2.43 2.44 -19.19
C GLU A 363 3.45 3.59 -19.18
N ILE A 364 3.29 4.54 -20.09
CA ILE A 364 4.10 5.76 -20.14
C ILE A 364 3.41 6.81 -19.28
N LEU A 365 4.04 7.20 -18.19
CA LEU A 365 3.55 8.18 -17.23
C LEU A 365 4.14 9.54 -17.55
N TRP A 366 3.32 10.58 -17.71
CA TRP A 366 3.82 11.94 -17.82
C TRP A 366 3.34 12.78 -16.64
N ARG A 367 4.28 13.30 -15.84
CA ARG A 367 3.98 14.15 -14.69
C ARG A 367 3.84 15.61 -15.11
N ASP A 368 2.73 16.22 -14.68
CA ASP A 368 2.51 17.65 -14.76
C ASP A 368 2.89 18.28 -13.42
N TYR A 369 4.04 18.96 -13.38
CA TYR A 369 4.55 19.56 -12.14
C TYR A 369 3.81 20.83 -11.71
N GLY A 370 2.74 21.25 -12.40
CA GLY A 370 1.77 22.25 -11.94
C GLY A 370 2.28 23.69 -11.75
N HIS A 371 3.59 23.92 -11.74
CA HIS A 371 4.22 25.23 -11.53
C HIS A 371 4.59 25.94 -12.83
N GLN A 372 4.48 25.25 -13.96
CA GLN A 372 4.51 25.84 -15.29
C GLN A 372 3.30 25.27 -16.01
N GLN A 373 2.50 26.11 -16.66
CA GLN A 373 1.56 25.62 -17.67
C GLN A 373 2.41 24.85 -18.68
N LEU A 374 2.45 23.53 -18.54
CA LEU A 374 3.08 22.67 -19.53
C LEU A 374 2.23 22.80 -20.79
N ASP A 375 2.83 23.50 -21.74
CA ASP A 375 2.32 23.78 -23.07
C ASP A 375 1.96 22.46 -23.79
N ASP A 376 1.03 22.54 -24.75
CA ASP A 376 0.55 21.42 -25.57
C ASP A 376 1.70 20.61 -26.22
N THR A 377 2.88 21.22 -26.31
CA THR A 377 4.16 20.63 -26.71
C THR A 377 4.57 19.40 -25.91
N SER A 378 4.43 19.40 -24.58
CA SER A 378 4.87 18.26 -23.75
C SER A 378 3.94 17.05 -23.88
N ARG A 379 2.63 17.32 -24.02
CA ARG A 379 1.64 16.28 -24.34
C ARG A 379 1.93 15.66 -25.70
N THR A 380 2.21 16.50 -26.69
CA THR A 380 2.55 16.07 -28.04
C THR A 380 3.81 15.21 -28.03
N ALA A 381 4.84 15.63 -27.29
CA ALA A 381 6.10 14.88 -27.20
C ALA A 381 5.94 13.52 -26.50
N ALA A 382 5.12 13.42 -25.45
CA ALA A 382 4.80 12.15 -24.81
C ALA A 382 3.99 11.22 -25.75
N GLY A 383 3.07 11.78 -26.54
CA GLY A 383 2.35 11.06 -27.59
C GLY A 383 3.29 10.52 -28.68
N VAL A 384 4.22 11.34 -29.18
CA VAL A 384 5.25 10.92 -30.15
C VAL A 384 6.12 9.80 -29.58
N TYR A 385 6.49 9.89 -28.30
CA TYR A 385 7.27 8.84 -27.65
C TYR A 385 6.48 7.52 -27.53
N ARG A 386 5.18 7.58 -27.21
CA ARG A 386 4.31 6.41 -27.23
C ARG A 386 4.28 5.78 -28.62
N ASP A 387 4.02 6.56 -29.66
CA ASP A 387 3.91 6.06 -31.04
C ASP A 387 5.24 5.43 -31.49
N GLN A 388 6.36 6.01 -31.06
CA GLN A 388 7.69 5.48 -31.30
C GLN A 388 7.89 4.12 -30.59
N VAL A 389 7.52 4.00 -29.31
CA VAL A 389 7.59 2.74 -28.55
C VAL A 389 6.70 1.68 -29.21
N GLU A 390 5.45 2.01 -29.56
CA GLU A 390 4.55 1.12 -30.29
C GLU A 390 5.19 0.62 -31.59
N SER A 391 5.78 1.52 -32.40
CA SER A 391 6.43 1.14 -33.65
C SER A 391 7.58 0.14 -33.47
N TYR A 392 8.29 0.19 -32.33
CA TYR A 392 9.38 -0.74 -32.02
C TYR A 392 8.89 -2.12 -31.58
N LEU A 393 7.65 -2.21 -31.09
CA LEU A 393 7.06 -3.44 -30.54
C LEU A 393 6.19 -4.19 -31.56
N LEU A 394 5.61 -3.49 -32.54
CA LEU A 394 4.76 -4.06 -33.60
C LEU A 394 5.30 -5.36 -34.22
N PRO A 395 6.60 -5.50 -34.54
CA PRO A 395 7.13 -6.74 -35.13
C PRO A 395 7.01 -7.99 -34.24
N PHE A 396 6.68 -7.84 -32.95
CA PHE A 396 6.70 -8.90 -31.95
C PHE A 396 5.32 -9.30 -31.41
N CYS A 397 4.24 -8.64 -31.86
CA CYS A 397 2.89 -8.88 -31.35
C CYS A 397 2.30 -10.27 -31.66
N SER A 398 2.99 -11.12 -32.44
CA SER A 398 2.52 -12.48 -32.74
C SER A 398 2.61 -13.45 -31.57
N ALA A 399 3.44 -13.17 -30.56
CA ALA A 399 3.72 -14.09 -29.45
C ALA A 399 3.06 -13.70 -28.12
N ALA A 400 2.89 -12.40 -27.87
CA ALA A 400 2.26 -11.85 -26.67
C ALA A 400 1.46 -10.61 -27.04
N LYS A 401 0.41 -10.32 -26.26
CA LYS A 401 -0.38 -9.09 -26.43
C LYS A 401 0.36 -7.92 -25.80
N PHE A 402 0.68 -6.91 -26.61
CA PHE A 402 1.29 -5.67 -26.14
C PHE A 402 0.20 -4.61 -25.91
N GLU A 403 0.12 -4.10 -24.70
CA GLU A 403 -0.76 -2.98 -24.33
C GLU A 403 0.10 -1.77 -24.00
N VAL A 404 0.13 -0.77 -24.88
CA VAL A 404 0.85 0.47 -24.64
C VAL A 404 -0.15 1.56 -24.27
N SER A 405 0.06 2.22 -23.14
CA SER A 405 -0.82 3.28 -22.66
C SER A 405 -0.02 4.52 -22.27
N LEU A 406 -0.69 5.68 -22.35
CA LEU A 406 -0.15 6.97 -21.92
C LEU A 406 -1.04 7.52 -20.80
N GLU A 407 -0.50 7.66 -19.59
CA GLU A 407 -1.24 8.18 -18.43
C GLU A 407 -0.66 9.52 -17.97
N LYS A 408 -1.55 10.49 -17.71
CA LYS A 408 -1.19 11.77 -17.11
C LYS A 408 -1.27 11.66 -15.59
N TRP A 409 -0.21 12.06 -14.89
CA TRP A 409 -0.14 12.07 -13.42
C TRP A 409 -0.19 13.49 -12.86
N TYR A 410 -1.07 13.68 -11.86
CA TYR A 410 -1.16 14.91 -11.06
C TYR A 410 -0.64 14.63 -9.64
N ASN A 411 0.18 15.53 -9.11
CA ASN A 411 0.92 15.33 -7.85
C ASN A 411 0.06 15.13 -6.58
N PHE A 412 -1.28 15.26 -6.63
CA PHE A 412 -2.11 15.25 -5.42
C PHE A 412 -3.44 14.49 -5.48
N ASP A 413 -3.88 13.96 -6.62
CA ASP A 413 -5.12 13.16 -6.67
C ASP A 413 -5.07 12.15 -7.82
N ARG A 414 -5.35 10.87 -7.51
CA ARG A 414 -5.49 9.80 -8.51
C ARG A 414 -6.80 10.02 -9.30
N GLN A 415 -6.76 10.75 -10.40
CA GLN A 415 -7.80 10.68 -11.43
C GLN A 415 -7.29 9.89 -12.65
N LEU A 416 -7.87 8.71 -12.91
CA LEU A 416 -7.90 8.07 -14.24
C LEU A 416 -8.83 8.90 -15.16
N LYS A 417 -8.76 8.93 -16.50
CA LYS A 417 -8.37 7.88 -17.47
C LYS A 417 -8.22 8.49 -18.89
N TRP A 418 -7.24 8.01 -19.66
CA TRP A 418 -7.41 7.73 -21.11
C TRP A 418 -6.58 6.45 -21.41
N SER A 419 -7.20 5.41 -21.96
CA SER A 419 -6.49 4.19 -22.39
C SER A 419 -7.09 3.72 -23.72
N TRP A 420 -6.32 3.76 -24.80
CA TRP A 420 -6.65 3.10 -26.08
C TRP A 420 -5.33 2.73 -26.78
N GLY A 421 -5.26 1.47 -27.23
CA GLY A 421 -4.08 0.85 -27.84
C GLY A 421 -3.91 -0.59 -27.36
N VAL A 422 -4.83 -1.49 -27.73
CA VAL A 422 -4.57 -2.92 -27.67
C VAL A 422 -4.09 -3.31 -29.06
N VAL A 423 -2.86 -3.80 -29.18
CA VAL A 423 -2.42 -4.45 -30.41
C VAL A 423 -2.63 -5.94 -30.20
N GLU A 424 -3.66 -6.51 -30.84
CA GLU A 424 -3.93 -7.94 -30.75
C GLU A 424 -2.99 -8.73 -31.68
N PRO A 425 -2.64 -9.98 -31.31
CA PRO A 425 -1.86 -10.85 -32.19
C PRO A 425 -2.58 -11.07 -33.53
N GLY A 426 -1.94 -10.65 -34.63
CA GLY A 426 -2.43 -10.88 -35.99
C GLY A 426 -2.93 -9.66 -36.76
N GLU A 427 -2.84 -8.44 -36.19
CA GLU A 427 -3.22 -7.18 -36.88
C GLU A 427 -2.03 -6.45 -37.56
N ALA A 428 -0.87 -7.09 -37.72
CA ALA A 428 0.34 -6.50 -38.32
C ALA A 428 0.43 -6.66 -39.84
#